data_AF-A0A2N2WD25-F1
#
_entry.id   AF-A0A2N2WD25-F1
#
_cell.length_a   1.000
_cell.length_b   1.000
_cell.length_c   1.000
_cell.angle_alpha   90.00
_cell.angle_beta   90.00
_cell.angle_gamma   90.00
#
_symmetry.space_group_name_H-M   'P 1'
#
loop_
_entity.id
_entity.type
_entity.pdbx_description
1 polymer ?
#
loop_
_entity_poly.entity_id
_entity_poly.type
_entity_poly.pdbx_seq_one_letter_code
_entity_poly.pdbx_strand_id
1 'polypeptide(L)'
;MKTCGNILTIFIMVLLVPLSGCHNRQKGIAADQELIPREQMIKLLADVELTEAALKKQQVKLSRDSTKIIAQQSYDSLYAWYGVSHEQFQENLRYYQQDMEDFQVMMDSVIITLSRHKDSIPIFIKLQDTTKVKQ
;
A
#
# COMPACT_ATOMS: atom_id res chain seq x y z
N MET A 1 -5.39 -53.45 27.82
CA MET A 1 -5.97 -52.10 27.70
C MET A 1 -5.23 -51.13 28.63
N LYS A 2 -4.20 -50.42 28.14
CA LYS A 2 -3.47 -49.38 28.89
C LYS A 2 -2.98 -48.29 27.93
N THR A 3 -3.89 -47.58 27.26
CA THR A 3 -3.54 -46.42 26.42
C THR A 3 -4.53 -45.25 26.57
N CYS A 4 -5.50 -45.34 27.49
CA CYS A 4 -6.51 -44.29 27.68
C CYS A 4 -5.96 -43.05 28.41
N GLY A 5 -4.84 -43.18 29.14
CA GLY A 5 -4.25 -42.06 29.90
C GLY A 5 -3.41 -41.07 29.07
N ASN A 6 -2.78 -41.52 27.97
CA ASN A 6 -1.82 -40.70 27.23
C ASN A 6 -2.47 -39.80 26.16
N ILE A 7 -3.69 -40.11 25.71
CA ILE A 7 -4.42 -39.29 24.73
C ILE A 7 -4.98 -38.02 25.39
N LEU A 8 -5.38 -38.10 26.66
CA LEU A 8 -5.87 -36.94 27.42
C LEU A 8 -4.75 -35.92 27.70
N THR A 9 -3.51 -36.39 27.90
CA THR A 9 -2.35 -35.53 28.16
C THR A 9 -1.92 -34.75 26.91
N ILE A 10 -2.06 -35.34 25.72
CA ILE A 10 -1.76 -34.68 24.44
C ILE A 10 -2.74 -33.54 24.15
N PHE A 11 -4.03 -33.73 24.47
CA PHE A 11 -5.06 -32.70 24.27
C PHE A 11 -4.84 -31.45 25.16
N ILE A 12 -4.31 -31.64 26.37
CA ILE A 12 -3.97 -30.54 27.29
C ILE A 12 -2.74 -29.76 26.83
N MET A 13 -1.79 -30.40 26.14
CA MET A 13 -0.56 -29.77 25.67
C MET A 13 -0.78 -28.88 24.44
N VAL A 14 -1.78 -29.18 23.61
CA VAL A 14 -2.17 -28.38 22.42
C VAL A 14 -2.92 -27.11 22.80
N LEU A 15 -3.58 -27.07 23.97
CA LEU A 15 -4.33 -25.90 24.43
C LEU A 15 -3.45 -24.78 25.02
N LEU A 16 -2.16 -25.05 25.22
CA LEU A 16 -1.22 -24.17 25.91
C LEU A 16 -0.22 -23.48 24.99
N VAL A 17 -0.45 -23.44 23.67
CA VAL A 17 0.33 -22.56 22.79
C VAL A 17 0.00 -21.12 23.20
N PRO A 18 0.91 -20.39 23.87
CA PRO A 18 0.64 -19.01 24.17
C PRO A 18 0.61 -18.27 22.84
N LEU A 19 -0.47 -17.54 22.61
CA LEU A 19 -0.54 -16.46 21.65
C LEU A 19 0.64 -15.54 21.92
N SER A 20 1.75 -15.77 21.22
CA SER A 20 2.83 -14.80 21.09
C SER A 20 2.27 -13.68 20.24
N GLY A 21 1.44 -12.84 20.88
CA GLY A 21 0.94 -11.63 20.28
C GLY A 21 2.12 -10.81 19.83
N CYS A 22 2.05 -10.29 18.60
CA CYS A 22 2.99 -9.30 18.10
C CYS A 22 3.25 -8.29 19.20
N HIS A 23 4.48 -8.26 19.70
CA HIS A 23 4.97 -7.18 20.53
C HIS A 23 4.90 -5.93 19.66
N ASN A 24 3.79 -5.20 19.79
CA ASN A 24 3.58 -3.91 19.16
C ASN A 24 4.56 -2.94 19.83
N ARG A 25 5.83 -2.97 19.40
CA ARG A 25 6.66 -1.79 19.54
C ARG A 25 5.96 -0.76 18.67
N GLN A 26 5.25 0.16 19.31
CA GLN A 26 5.03 1.49 18.77
C GLN A 26 6.43 2.05 18.48
N LYS A 27 6.96 1.71 17.31
CA LYS A 27 8.02 2.47 16.70
C LYS A 27 7.31 3.71 16.21
N GLY A 28 7.46 4.80 16.99
CA GLY A 28 7.43 6.11 16.35
C GLY A 28 8.45 6.11 15.22
N ILE A 29 8.27 6.99 14.24
CA ILE A 29 9.22 7.15 13.14
C ILE A 29 10.63 7.22 13.74
N ALA A 30 11.55 6.42 13.18
CA ALA A 30 12.92 6.36 13.67
C ALA A 30 13.48 7.78 13.78
N ALA A 31 14.29 8.06 14.82
CA ALA A 31 14.70 9.42 15.17
C ALA A 31 15.44 10.18 14.04
N ASP A 32 15.85 9.48 12.98
CA ASP A 32 16.53 9.98 11.80
C ASP A 32 15.63 10.12 10.55
N GLN A 33 14.38 9.63 10.59
CA GLN A 33 13.44 9.70 9.48
C GLN A 33 12.43 10.83 9.66
N GLU A 34 12.28 11.67 8.64
CA GLU A 34 11.29 12.74 8.63
C GLU A 34 9.89 12.18 8.34
N LEU A 35 8.87 12.68 9.05
CA LEU A 35 7.47 12.38 8.82
C LEU A 35 7.06 12.92 7.44
N ILE A 36 6.62 12.05 6.54
CA ILE A 36 6.00 12.43 5.26
C ILE A 36 4.75 13.23 5.59
N PRO A 37 4.62 14.51 5.16
CA PRO A 37 3.43 15.31 5.42
C PRO A 37 2.16 14.64 4.92
N ARG A 38 1.05 14.80 5.66
CA ARG A 38 -0.24 14.15 5.37
C ARG A 38 -0.70 14.34 3.92
N GLU A 39 -0.63 15.57 3.42
CA GLU A 39 -0.99 15.90 2.04
C GLU A 39 -0.10 15.23 0.99
N GLN A 40 1.19 15.07 1.29
CA GLN A 40 2.11 14.33 0.43
C GLN A 40 1.80 12.82 0.48
N MET A 41 1.51 12.28 1.66
CA MET A 41 1.11 10.88 1.83
C MET A 41 -0.19 10.55 1.08
N ILE A 42 -1.20 11.43 1.12
CA ILE A 42 -2.45 11.25 0.36
C ILE A 42 -2.17 11.12 -1.14
N LYS A 43 -1.33 11.99 -1.70
CA LYS A 43 -0.96 11.95 -3.12
C LYS A 43 -0.15 10.70 -3.46
N LEU A 44 0.84 10.38 -2.63
CA LEU A 44 1.67 9.18 -2.79
C LEU A 44 0.82 7.91 -2.75
N LEU A 45 -0.11 7.78 -1.80
CA LEU A 45 -1.05 6.64 -1.73
C LEU A 45 -1.95 6.55 -2.96
N ALA A 46 -2.48 7.68 -3.44
CA ALA A 46 -3.25 7.69 -4.68
C ALA A 46 -2.43 7.18 -5.87
N ASP A 47 -1.18 7.61 -6.01
CA ASP A 47 -0.30 7.17 -7.09
C ASP A 47 0.16 5.71 -6.92
N VAL A 48 0.30 5.22 -5.68
CA VAL A 48 0.51 3.79 -5.40
C VAL A 48 -0.68 2.96 -5.92
N GLU A 49 -1.91 3.36 -5.62
CA GLU A 49 -3.13 2.66 -6.09
C GLU A 49 -3.24 2.68 -7.62
N LEU A 50 -2.90 3.81 -8.27
CA LEU A 50 -2.84 3.89 -9.74
C LEU A 50 -1.77 3.00 -10.33
N THR A 51 -0.59 2.96 -9.70
CA THR A 51 0.54 2.11 -10.11
C THR A 51 0.16 0.64 -10.01
N GLU A 52 -0.44 0.21 -8.90
CA GLU A 52 -0.89 -1.17 -8.71
C GLU A 52 -1.97 -1.55 -9.74
N ALA A 53 -2.95 -0.66 -9.99
CA ALA A 53 -3.98 -0.89 -11.00
C ALA A 53 -3.38 -1.03 -12.42
N ALA A 54 -2.39 -0.21 -12.77
CA ALA A 54 -1.69 -0.28 -14.04
C ALA A 54 -0.89 -1.58 -14.18
N LEU A 55 -0.13 -1.94 -13.14
CA LEU A 55 0.64 -3.18 -13.08
C LEU A 55 -0.27 -4.39 -13.23
N LYS A 56 -1.38 -4.46 -12.49
CA LYS A 56 -2.38 -5.54 -12.55
C LYS A 56 -2.90 -5.77 -13.97
N LYS A 57 -3.14 -4.70 -14.73
CA LYS A 57 -3.54 -4.78 -16.14
C LYS A 57 -2.44 -5.38 -17.04
N GLN A 58 -1.17 -5.12 -16.72
CA GLN A 58 -0.02 -5.60 -17.46
C GLN A 58 0.34 -7.06 -17.12
N GLN A 59 0.08 -7.52 -15.89
CA GLN A 59 0.33 -8.91 -15.48
C GLN A 59 -0.38 -9.93 -16.38
N VAL A 60 -1.55 -9.57 -16.93
CA VAL A 60 -2.32 -10.43 -17.85
C VAL A 60 -1.56 -10.73 -19.15
N LYS A 61 -0.59 -9.90 -19.53
CA LYS A 61 0.09 -9.96 -20.82
C LYS A 61 1.54 -10.44 -20.76
N LEU A 62 2.13 -10.54 -19.57
CA LEU A 62 3.56 -10.77 -19.39
C LEU A 62 3.87 -12.03 -18.59
N SER A 63 5.10 -12.52 -18.73
CA SER A 63 5.62 -13.55 -17.83
C SER A 63 5.74 -13.03 -16.39
N ARG A 64 5.77 -13.95 -15.43
CA ARG A 64 5.90 -13.62 -13.99
C ARG A 64 7.18 -12.84 -13.69
N ASP A 65 8.30 -13.24 -14.28
CA ASP A 65 9.59 -12.60 -14.06
C ASP A 65 9.62 -11.17 -14.60
N SER A 66 9.09 -10.96 -15.82
CA SER A 66 8.97 -9.63 -16.41
C SER A 66 8.07 -8.73 -15.57
N THR A 67 6.95 -9.28 -15.08
CA THR A 67 6.01 -8.57 -14.21
C THR A 67 6.67 -8.09 -12.92
N LYS A 68 7.49 -8.94 -12.29
CA LYS A 68 8.19 -8.58 -11.05
C LYS A 68 9.18 -7.44 -11.26
N ILE A 69 9.97 -7.51 -12.34
CA ILE A 69 10.95 -6.46 -12.67
C ILE A 69 10.24 -5.13 -12.93
N ILE A 70 9.17 -5.14 -13.73
CA ILE A 70 8.39 -3.94 -14.04
C ILE A 70 7.74 -3.37 -12.78
N ALA A 71 7.17 -4.23 -11.92
CA ALA A 71 6.58 -3.78 -10.66
C ALA A 71 7.62 -3.08 -9.78
N GLN A 72 8.79 -3.69 -9.60
CA GLN A 72 9.87 -3.09 -8.83
C GLN A 72 10.30 -1.73 -9.40
N GLN A 73 10.55 -1.66 -10.71
CA GLN A 73 10.93 -0.41 -11.37
C GLN A 73 9.87 0.69 -11.24
N SER A 74 8.59 0.33 -11.35
CA SER A 74 7.48 1.28 -11.19
C SER A 74 7.43 1.86 -9.78
N TYR A 75 7.56 1.02 -8.76
CA TYR A 75 7.58 1.47 -7.36
C TYR A 75 8.84 2.28 -7.03
N ASP A 76 10.02 1.84 -7.48
CA ASP A 76 11.28 2.57 -7.29
C ASP A 76 11.20 3.98 -7.90
N SER A 77 10.64 4.09 -9.11
CA SER A 77 10.44 5.37 -9.80
C SER A 77 9.43 6.26 -9.08
N LEU A 78 8.34 5.67 -8.59
CA LEU A 78 7.31 6.37 -7.83
C LEU A 78 7.88 6.97 -6.53
N TYR A 79 8.59 6.17 -5.75
CA TYR A 79 9.19 6.63 -4.50
C TYR A 79 10.25 7.73 -4.75
N ALA A 80 11.08 7.55 -5.77
CA ALA A 80 12.05 8.57 -6.19
C ALA A 80 11.37 9.90 -6.59
N TRP A 81 10.24 9.86 -7.28
CA TRP A 81 9.47 11.05 -7.65
C TRP A 81 9.01 11.86 -6.43
N TYR A 82 8.62 11.18 -5.36
CA TYR A 82 8.20 11.80 -4.11
C TYR A 82 9.36 12.14 -3.17
N GLY A 83 10.61 11.80 -3.51
CA GLY A 83 11.77 12.00 -2.65
C GLY A 83 11.71 11.16 -1.35
N VAL A 84 11.02 10.01 -1.42
CA VAL A 84 10.74 9.13 -0.28
C VAL A 84 11.42 7.78 -0.52
N SER A 85 11.93 7.12 0.52
CA SER A 85 12.38 5.72 0.40
C SER A 85 11.22 4.74 0.64
N HIS A 86 11.36 3.50 0.16
CA HIS A 86 10.36 2.48 0.42
C HIS A 86 10.16 2.26 1.93
N GLU A 87 11.24 2.23 2.71
CA GLU A 87 11.20 2.07 4.17
C GLU A 87 10.52 3.25 4.85
N GLN A 88 10.81 4.48 4.42
CA GLN A 88 10.18 5.67 4.95
C GLN A 88 8.67 5.65 4.68
N PHE A 89 8.25 5.28 3.46
CA PHE A 89 6.83 5.09 3.15
C PHE A 89 6.16 4.07 4.06
N GLN A 90 6.77 2.89 4.25
CA GLN A 90 6.21 1.82 5.09
C GLN A 90 6.09 2.24 6.57
N GLU A 91 7.11 2.91 7.12
CA GLU A 91 7.08 3.40 8.50
C GLU A 91 6.01 4.49 8.67
N ASN A 92 5.93 5.43 7.73
CA ASN A 92 4.96 6.52 7.77
C ASN A 92 3.52 6.02 7.57
N LEU A 93 3.31 5.02 6.72
CA LEU A 93 2.02 4.37 6.58
C LEU A 93 1.57 3.75 7.91
N ARG A 94 2.48 3.02 8.58
CA ARG A 94 2.22 2.45 9.90
C ARG A 94 1.96 3.52 10.96
N TYR A 95 2.66 4.65 10.89
CA TYR A 95 2.42 5.81 11.76
C TYR A 95 0.99 6.33 11.59
N TYR A 96 0.55 6.59 10.35
CA TYR A 96 -0.80 7.08 10.09
C TYR A 96 -1.89 6.07 10.44
N GLN A 97 -1.61 4.77 10.37
CA GLN A 97 -2.53 3.71 10.78
C GLN A 97 -2.68 3.58 12.31
N GLN A 98 -1.96 4.35 13.14
CA GLN A 98 -2.12 4.27 14.59
C GLN A 98 -3.47 4.84 15.07
N ASP A 99 -3.99 5.86 14.38
CA ASP A 99 -5.32 6.42 14.58
C ASP A 99 -6.20 5.99 13.40
N MET A 100 -7.03 4.97 13.61
CA MET A 100 -7.86 4.41 12.54
C MET A 100 -8.95 5.37 12.05
N GLU A 101 -9.42 6.29 12.89
CA GLU A 101 -10.44 7.27 12.51
C GLU A 101 -9.81 8.34 11.61
N ASP A 102 -8.66 8.91 12.00
CA ASP A 102 -7.94 9.85 11.12
C ASP A 102 -7.45 9.17 9.84
N PHE A 103 -6.98 7.93 9.92
CA PHE A 103 -6.56 7.17 8.75
C PHE A 103 -7.71 6.96 7.76
N GLN A 104 -8.93 6.69 8.25
CA GLN A 104 -10.10 6.57 7.38
C GLN A 104 -10.38 7.88 6.65
N VAL A 105 -10.34 9.03 7.35
CA VAL A 105 -10.50 10.35 6.72
C VAL A 105 -9.40 10.62 5.67
N MET A 106 -8.18 10.14 5.92
CA MET A 106 -7.10 10.20 4.94
C MET A 106 -7.42 9.37 3.70
N MET A 107 -7.90 8.14 3.87
CA MET A 107 -8.28 7.27 2.75
C MET A 107 -9.47 7.82 1.94
N ASP A 108 -10.43 8.48 2.58
CA ASP A 108 -11.48 9.21 1.87
C ASP A 108 -10.89 10.31 0.97
N SER A 109 -9.87 11.01 1.45
CA SER A 109 -9.13 12.02 0.67
C SER A 109 -8.35 11.40 -0.50
N VAL A 110 -7.81 10.19 -0.33
CA VAL A 110 -7.20 9.40 -1.42
C VAL A 110 -8.24 9.07 -2.49
N ILE A 111 -9.43 8.58 -2.10
CA ILE A 111 -10.53 8.26 -3.03
C ILE A 111 -11.00 9.51 -3.79
N ILE A 112 -11.12 10.65 -3.11
CA ILE A 112 -11.46 11.93 -3.75
C ILE A 112 -10.38 12.32 -4.77
N THR A 113 -9.11 12.15 -4.43
CA THR A 113 -7.97 12.44 -5.32
C THR A 113 -8.02 11.57 -6.57
N LEU A 114 -8.20 10.26 -6.42
CA LEU A 114 -8.38 9.31 -7.53
C LEU A 114 -9.60 9.67 -8.41
N SER A 115 -10.71 10.04 -7.79
CA SER A 115 -11.93 10.44 -8.50
C SER A 115 -11.71 11.69 -9.35
N ARG A 116 -10.98 12.68 -8.82
CA ARG A 116 -10.59 13.89 -9.57
C ARG A 116 -9.70 13.55 -10.77
N HIS A 117 -8.73 12.64 -10.60
CA HIS A 117 -7.91 12.16 -11.71
C HIS A 117 -8.78 11.53 -12.80
N LYS A 118 -9.74 10.67 -12.44
CA LYS A 118 -10.71 10.08 -13.38
C LYS A 118 -11.48 11.16 -14.14
N ASP A 119 -12.00 12.17 -13.46
CA ASP A 119 -12.84 13.20 -14.08
C ASP A 119 -12.04 14.18 -14.96
N SER A 120 -10.74 14.32 -14.70
CA SER A 120 -9.84 15.09 -15.56
C SER A 120 -9.55 14.39 -16.90
N ILE A 121 -9.59 13.05 -16.97
CA ILE A 121 -9.29 12.29 -18.20
C ILE A 121 -10.23 12.65 -19.38
N PRO A 122 -11.58 12.70 -19.21
CA PRO A 122 -12.48 13.18 -20.26
C PRO A 122 -12.17 14.59 -20.76
N ILE A 123 -11.72 15.48 -19.88
CA ILE A 123 -11.35 16.86 -20.24
C ILE A 123 -10.10 16.86 -21.13
N PHE A 124 -9.07 16.08 -20.78
CA PHE A 124 -7.84 15.99 -21.58
C PHE A 124 -8.06 15.40 -22.96
N ILE A 125 -8.90 14.37 -23.11
CA ILE A 125 -9.24 13.80 -24.43
C ILE A 125 -9.90 14.87 -25.32
N LYS A 126 -10.84 15.63 -24.76
CA LYS A 126 -11.53 16.72 -25.48
C LYS A 126 -10.58 17.86 -25.90
N LEU A 127 -9.53 18.14 -25.13
CA LEU A 127 -8.52 19.16 -25.45
C LEU A 127 -7.51 18.67 -26.51
N GLN A 128 -7.18 17.38 -26.51
CA GLN A 128 -6.32 16.78 -27.55
C GLN A 128 -7.05 16.69 -28.90
N ASP A 129 -8.35 16.39 -28.90
CA ASP A 129 -9.15 16.34 -30.13
C ASP A 129 -9.33 17.73 -30.76
N THR A 130 -9.45 18.79 -29.96
CA THR A 130 -9.60 20.17 -30.47
C THR A 130 -8.29 20.78 -30.99
N THR A 131 -7.13 20.28 -30.55
CA THR A 131 -5.81 20.73 -31.03
C THR A 131 -5.35 20.01 -32.30
N LYS A 132 -5.90 18.82 -32.60
CA LYS A 132 -5.65 18.06 -33.84
C LYS A 132 -6.40 18.59 -35.07
N VAL A 133 -7.40 19.45 -34.90
CA VAL A 133 -8.21 20.01 -36.01
C VAL A 133 -7.59 21.29 -36.62
N LYS A 134 -6.48 21.79 -36.07
CA LYS A 134 -5.81 23.02 -36.54
C LYS A 134 -4.52 22.80 -37.36
N GLN A 135 -4.26 21.59 -37.86
CA GLN A 135 -3.15 21.32 -38.79
C GLN A 135 -3.64 20.93 -40.16
#